data_AF-R6GZ63-F1
#
_entry.id   AF-R6GZ63-F1
#
_cell.length_a   1.000
_cell.length_b   1.000
_cell.length_c   1.000
_cell.angle_alpha   90.00
_cell.angle_beta   90.00
_cell.angle_gamma   90.00
#
_symmetry.space_group_name_H-M   'P 1'
#
loop_
_entity.id
_entity.type
_entity.pdbx_description
1 polymer ?
#
loop_
_entity_poly.entity_id
_entity_poly.type
_entity_poly.pdbx_seq_one_letter_code
_entity_poly.pdbx_strand_id
1 'polypeptide(L)'
;MLQCQSSQNELRQYLSEHGWEITREEPVRDGKFLYTVLEAKPGCQSLTPGQHFASPALLASGSPLVGEYLAFCRQAVEKVVLGLTGLGGPKYEYYSAALKELREMEAMR
;
A
#
# COMPACT_ATOMS: atom_id res chain seq x y z
N MET A 1 1.13 1.34 -18.06
CA MET A 1 2.04 0.75 -17.05
C MET A 1 2.79 1.88 -16.36
N LEU A 2 2.67 1.97 -15.05
CA LEU A 2 3.40 2.95 -14.22
C LEU A 2 4.36 2.18 -13.30
N GLN A 3 5.60 2.66 -13.18
CA GLN A 3 6.58 2.15 -12.21
C GLN A 3 7.06 3.31 -11.35
N CYS A 4 6.84 3.20 -10.04
CA CYS A 4 7.30 4.17 -9.05
C CYS A 4 8.35 3.53 -8.14
N GLN A 5 9.58 4.04 -8.22
CA GLN A 5 10.70 3.67 -7.35
C GLN A 5 10.48 4.11 -5.88
N SER A 6 9.70 5.17 -5.64
CA SER A 6 9.37 5.70 -4.31
C SER A 6 7.92 6.19 -4.24
N SER A 7 7.38 6.34 -3.02
CA SER A 7 6.02 6.87 -2.74
C SER A 7 4.87 6.14 -3.44
N GLN A 8 4.92 4.81 -3.54
CA GLN A 8 3.83 4.00 -4.12
C GLN A 8 2.48 4.25 -3.44
N ASN A 9 2.47 4.58 -2.14
CA ASN A 9 1.26 4.96 -1.42
C ASN A 9 0.62 6.27 -1.90
N GLU A 10 1.43 7.26 -2.27
CA GLU A 10 0.93 8.53 -2.81
C GLU A 10 0.39 8.34 -4.22
N LEU A 11 1.01 7.48 -5.03
CA LEU A 11 0.46 7.13 -6.35
C LEU A 11 -0.91 6.47 -6.22
N ARG A 12 -1.05 5.48 -5.34
CA ARG A 12 -2.34 4.79 -5.15
C ARG A 12 -3.41 5.73 -4.62
N GLN A 13 -3.06 6.61 -3.69
CA GLN A 13 -3.96 7.66 -3.22
C GLN A 13 -4.35 8.65 -4.33
N TYR A 14 -3.39 9.08 -5.15
CA TYR A 14 -3.69 9.96 -6.28
C TYR A 14 -4.66 9.31 -7.26
N LEU A 15 -4.44 8.04 -7.61
CA LEU A 15 -5.31 7.31 -8.52
C LEU A 15 -6.73 7.19 -7.97
N SER A 16 -6.89 6.87 -6.67
CA SER A 16 -8.21 6.76 -6.04
C SER A 16 -8.99 8.07 -6.01
N GLU A 17 -8.28 9.20 -5.86
CA GLU A 17 -8.88 10.54 -5.82
C GLU A 17 -9.18 11.14 -7.21
N HIS A 18 -8.52 10.66 -8.26
CA HIS A 18 -8.54 11.29 -9.60
C HIS A 18 -9.24 10.46 -10.68
N GLY A 19 -10.13 9.54 -10.29
CA GLY A 19 -10.92 8.77 -11.24
C GLY A 19 -10.11 7.73 -12.01
N TRP A 20 -9.19 7.06 -11.31
CA TRP A 20 -8.52 5.85 -11.79
C TRP A 20 -8.84 4.64 -10.91
N GLU A 21 -8.87 3.47 -11.55
CA GLU A 21 -9.01 2.16 -10.90
C GLU A 21 -7.77 1.31 -11.20
N ILE A 22 -7.16 0.75 -10.16
CA ILE A 22 -6.04 -0.19 -10.27
C ILE A 22 -6.61 -1.57 -10.65
N THR A 23 -6.31 -2.02 -11.87
CA THR A 23 -6.82 -3.29 -12.41
C THR A 23 -5.89 -4.46 -12.15
N ARG A 24 -4.59 -4.19 -12.13
CA ARG A 24 -3.55 -5.18 -11.84
C ARG A 24 -2.44 -4.52 -11.07
N GLU A 25 -1.92 -5.22 -10.09
CA GLU A 25 -0.71 -4.80 -9.40
C GLU A 25 0.07 -6.04 -8.96
N GLU A 26 1.38 -6.03 -9.15
CA GLU A 26 2.24 -7.16 -8.80
C GLU A 26 3.52 -6.66 -8.09
N PRO A 27 3.97 -7.36 -7.05
CA PRO A 27 5.26 -7.10 -6.44
C PRO A 27 6.37 -7.74 -7.28
N VAL A 28 7.41 -6.97 -7.58
CA VAL A 28 8.57 -7.36 -8.37
C VAL A 28 9.82 -7.19 -7.51
N ARG A 29 10.69 -8.20 -7.54
CA ARG A 29 12.01 -8.16 -6.92
C ARG A 29 13.07 -8.03 -8.00
N ASP A 30 13.90 -6.99 -7.87
CA ASP A 30 15.11 -6.82 -8.67
C ASP A 30 16.32 -6.74 -7.73
N GLY A 31 17.01 -7.87 -7.58
CA GLY A 31 18.09 -8.03 -6.60
C GLY A 31 17.63 -7.73 -5.17
N LYS A 32 18.15 -6.63 -4.60
CA LYS A 32 17.81 -6.16 -3.24
C LYS A 32 16.57 -5.26 -3.18
N PHE A 33 16.03 -4.85 -4.33
CA PHE A 33 14.91 -3.93 -4.41
C PHE A 33 13.60 -4.69 -4.55
N LEU A 34 12.62 -4.33 -3.73
CA LEU A 34 11.26 -4.85 -3.79
C LEU A 34 10.32 -3.66 -4.06
N TYR A 35 9.63 -3.69 -5.18
CA TYR A 35 8.73 -2.62 -5.62
C TYR A 35 7.49 -3.21 -6.28
N THR A 36 6.47 -2.40 -6.57
CA THR A 36 5.30 -2.84 -7.32
C THR A 36 5.26 -2.25 -8.72
N VAL A 37 4.68 -3.02 -9.63
CA VAL A 37 4.24 -2.54 -10.95
C VAL A 37 2.72 -2.58 -10.96
N LEU A 38 2.09 -1.51 -11.45
CA LEU A 38 0.64 -1.44 -11.50
C LEU A 38 0.13 -0.97 -12.86
N GLU A 39 -1.06 -1.45 -13.17
CA GLU A 39 -1.89 -1.04 -14.29
C GLU A 39 -3.15 -0.38 -13.73
N ALA A 40 -3.46 0.80 -14.28
CA ALA A 40 -4.66 1.53 -13.94
C ALA A 40 -5.39 1.95 -15.22
N LYS A 41 -6.72 1.99 -15.14
CA LYS A 41 -7.60 2.50 -16.20
C LYS A 41 -8.48 3.62 -15.62
N PRO A 42 -9.10 4.46 -16.47
CA PRO A 42 -10.13 5.37 -16.00
C PRO A 42 -11.26 4.61 -15.31
N GLY A 43 -11.63 5.03 -14.09
CA GLY A 43 -12.61 4.35 -13.24
C GLY A 43 -12.61 4.93 -11.83
N CYS A 44 -13.65 4.70 -11.02
CA CYS A 44 -13.66 5.21 -9.64
C CYS A 44 -13.35 4.08 -8.67
N GLN A 45 -12.28 4.24 -7.88
CA GLN A 45 -11.92 3.30 -6.82
C GLN A 45 -11.61 4.08 -5.55
N SER A 46 -12.32 3.83 -4.46
CA SER A 46 -11.97 4.36 -3.14
C SER A 46 -11.08 3.36 -2.40
N LEU A 47 -9.93 3.83 -1.92
CA LEU A 47 -8.99 3.01 -1.16
C LEU A 47 -9.02 3.41 0.31
N THR A 48 -8.87 2.43 1.19
CA THR A 48 -8.63 2.65 2.62
C THR A 48 -7.18 3.06 2.88
N PRO A 49 -6.86 3.65 4.06
CA PRO A 49 -5.48 4.01 4.39
C PRO A 49 -4.47 2.85 4.26
N GLY A 50 -4.84 1.63 4.65
CA GLY A 50 -4.00 0.43 4.47
C GLY A 50 -3.87 0.04 3.00
N GLN A 51 -4.94 0.20 2.21
CA GLN A 51 -4.93 -0.10 0.78
C GLN A 51 -4.06 0.88 -0.04
N HIS A 52 -3.78 2.08 0.49
CA HIS A 52 -2.74 2.93 -0.09
C HIS A 52 -1.37 2.26 -0.04
N PHE A 53 -1.07 1.44 0.98
CA PHE A 53 0.20 0.71 1.05
C PHE A 53 0.16 -0.63 0.33
N ALA A 54 -0.97 -1.32 0.32
CA ALA A 54 -1.16 -2.58 -0.38
C ALA A 54 -2.56 -2.65 -1.03
N SER A 55 -2.63 -2.42 -2.35
CA SER A 55 -3.92 -2.36 -3.03
C SER A 55 -4.66 -3.72 -3.04
N PRO A 56 -5.99 -3.72 -3.24
CA PRO A 56 -6.74 -4.95 -3.46
C PRO A 56 -6.20 -5.78 -4.64
N ALA A 57 -5.78 -5.12 -5.73
CA ALA A 57 -5.22 -5.80 -6.90
C ALA A 57 -3.88 -6.48 -6.57
N LEU A 58 -3.04 -5.86 -5.74
CA LEU A 58 -1.80 -6.44 -5.26
C LEU A 58 -2.05 -7.68 -4.41
N LEU A 59 -3.02 -7.61 -3.50
CA LEU A 59 -3.39 -8.73 -2.64
C LEU A 59 -3.92 -9.91 -3.46
N ALA A 60 -4.70 -9.63 -4.50
CA ALA A 60 -5.29 -10.60 -5.41
C ALA A 60 -4.32 -11.15 -6.48
N SER A 61 -3.10 -10.61 -6.60
CA SER A 61 -2.13 -11.00 -7.63
C SER A 61 -1.67 -12.46 -7.58
N GLY A 62 -1.85 -13.15 -6.44
CA GLY A 62 -1.36 -14.51 -6.24
C GLY A 62 0.17 -14.63 -6.18
N SER A 63 0.91 -13.52 -6.25
CA SER A 63 2.38 -13.55 -6.22
C SER A 63 2.89 -14.01 -4.85
N PRO A 64 3.92 -14.88 -4.81
CA PRO A 64 4.53 -15.32 -3.55
C PRO A 64 5.23 -14.17 -2.80
N LEU A 65 5.58 -13.08 -3.51
CA LEU A 65 6.25 -11.93 -2.93
C LEU A 65 5.30 -10.96 -2.20
N VAL A 66 3.98 -11.14 -2.29
CA VAL A 66 3.02 -10.23 -1.65
C VAL A 66 3.17 -10.24 -0.14
N GLY A 67 3.37 -11.42 0.47
CA GLY A 67 3.57 -11.50 1.93
C GLY A 67 4.80 -10.73 2.39
N GLU A 68 5.89 -10.81 1.64
CA GLU A 68 7.12 -10.08 1.94
C GLU A 68 6.94 -8.57 1.76
N TYR A 69 6.26 -8.16 0.69
CA TYR A 69 5.96 -6.74 0.45
C TYR A 69 5.03 -6.16 1.52
N LEU A 70 4.00 -6.91 1.94
CA LEU A 70 3.11 -6.52 3.04
C LEU A 70 3.89 -6.31 4.34
N ALA A 71 4.76 -7.25 4.70
CA ALA A 71 5.60 -7.15 5.88
C ALA A 71 6.52 -5.93 5.81
N PHE A 72 7.11 -5.65 4.64
CA PHE A 72 7.91 -4.46 4.41
C PHE A 72 7.10 -3.18 4.63
N CYS A 73 5.93 -3.06 4.03
CA CYS A 73 5.03 -1.90 4.22
C CYS A 73 4.61 -1.74 5.68
N ARG A 74 4.21 -2.83 6.33
CA ARG A 74 3.80 -2.82 7.74
C ARG A 74 4.92 -2.32 8.64
N GLN A 75 6.14 -2.83 8.47
CA GLN A 75 7.30 -2.38 9.27
C GLN A 75 7.61 -0.90 9.04
N ALA A 76 7.48 -0.41 7.80
CA ALA A 76 7.67 1.01 7.50
C ALA A 76 6.61 1.89 8.20
N VAL A 77 5.34 1.51 8.10
CA VAL A 77 4.22 2.23 8.74
C VAL A 77 4.33 2.19 10.27
N GLU A 78 4.72 1.05 10.84
CA GLU A 78 4.91 0.88 12.29
C GLU A 78 5.95 1.86 12.85
N LYS A 79 7.08 2.05 12.15
CA LYS A 79 8.09 3.05 12.53
C LYS A 79 7.54 4.47 12.52
N VAL A 80 6.70 4.80 11.53
CA VAL A 80 6.06 6.12 11.44
C VAL A 80 5.08 6.32 12.59
N VAL A 81 4.22 5.34 12.88
CA VAL A 81 3.27 5.41 14.01
C VAL A 81 3.98 5.58 15.34
N LEU A 82 5.07 4.82 15.57
CA LEU A 82 5.89 4.96 16.79
C LEU A 82 6.44 6.39 16.94
N GLY A 83 6.97 6.98 15.87
CA GLY A 83 7.47 8.36 15.88
C GLY A 83 6.38 9.43 16.06
N LEU A 84 5.14 9.11 15.70
CA LEU A 84 3.97 10.00 15.88
C LEU A 84 3.24 9.78 17.20
N THR A 85 3.60 8.74 17.95
CA THR A 85 2.96 8.41 19.22
C THR A 85 3.20 9.55 20.22
N GLY A 86 2.11 10.06 20.80
CA GLY A 86 2.14 11.21 21.72
C GLY A 86 2.01 12.59 21.04
N LEU A 87 2.19 12.70 19.73
CA LEU A 87 1.88 13.92 18.97
C LEU A 87 0.40 13.96 18.54
N GLY A 88 -0.18 12.79 18.23
CA GLY A 88 -1.56 12.67 17.77
C GLY A 88 -1.83 13.37 16.44
N GLY A 89 -3.10 13.70 16.20
CA GLY A 89 -3.56 14.45 15.04
C GLY A 89 -3.83 13.61 13.77
N PRO A 90 -4.26 14.27 12.68
CA PRO A 90 -4.78 13.58 11.48
C PRO A 90 -3.78 12.61 10.85
N LYS A 91 -2.49 12.96 10.89
CA LYS A 91 -1.42 12.10 10.38
C LYS A 91 -1.28 10.83 11.22
N TYR A 92 -1.30 10.95 12.55
CA TYR A 92 -1.25 9.79 13.45
C TYR A 92 -2.45 8.88 13.24
N GLU A 93 -3.66 9.43 13.12
CA GLU A 93 -4.89 8.68 12.87
C GLU A 93 -4.81 7.90 11.55
N TYR A 94 -4.37 8.56 10.48
CA TYR A 94 -4.17 7.94 9.17
C TYR A 94 -3.20 6.74 9.22
N TYR A 95 -1.98 6.95 9.74
CA TYR A 95 -0.99 5.86 9.77
C TYR A 95 -1.37 4.76 10.77
N SER A 96 -2.06 5.09 11.86
CA SER A 96 -2.53 4.08 12.82
C SER A 96 -3.65 3.21 12.21
N ALA A 97 -4.58 3.82 11.48
CA ALA A 97 -5.58 3.08 10.72
C ALA A 97 -4.92 2.18 9.66
N ALA A 98 -3.99 2.74 8.88
CA ALA A 98 -3.24 1.98 7.88
C ALA A 98 -2.48 0.79 8.50
N LEU A 99 -1.84 0.98 9.66
CA LEU A 99 -1.13 -0.09 10.36
C LEU A 99 -2.07 -1.22 10.79
N LYS A 100 -3.23 -0.87 11.33
CA LYS A 100 -4.25 -1.83 11.75
C LYS A 100 -4.72 -2.67 10.56
N GLU A 101 -5.08 -2.01 9.46
CA GLU A 101 -5.55 -2.68 8.24
C GLU A 101 -4.47 -3.58 7.62
N LEU A 102 -3.20 -3.13 7.59
CA LEU A 102 -2.10 -3.96 7.08
C LEU A 102 -1.89 -5.23 7.90
N ARG A 103 -2.07 -5.18 9.23
CA ARG A 103 -2.02 -6.37 10.10
C ARG A 103 -3.18 -7.32 9.83
N GLU A 104 -4.38 -6.79 9.57
CA GLU A 104 -5.55 -7.60 9.20
C GLU A 104 -5.33 -8.27 7.83
N MET A 105 -4.78 -7.54 6.85
CA MET A 105 -4.44 -8.08 5.53
C MET A 105 -3.39 -9.20 5.60
N GLU A 106 -2.37 -9.06 6.46
CA GLU A 106 -1.42 -10.15 6.72
C GLU A 106 -2.08 -11.37 7.35
N ALA A 107 -3.00 -11.18 8.30
CA ALA A 107 -3.67 -12.27 9.00
C ALA A 107 -4.68 -13.06 8.14
N MET A 108 -5.15 -12.47 7.04
CA MET A 108 -6.12 -13.08 6.11
C MET A 108 -5.48 -13.88 4.97
N ARG A 109 -4.15 -14.00 4.92
CA ARG A 109 -3.41 -14.83 3.95
C ARG A 109 -3.00 -16.17 4.53
#